data_AF-A0A8J5VI49-F1
#
_entry.id   AF-A0A8J5VI49-F1
#
_cell.length_a   1.000
_cell.length_b   1.000
_cell.length_c   1.000
_cell.angle_alpha   90.00
_cell.angle_beta   90.00
_cell.angle_gamma   90.00
#
_symmetry.space_group_name_H-M   'P 1'
#
loop_
_entity.id
_entity.type
_entity.pdbx_description
1 polymer ?
#
loop_
_entity_poly.entity_id
_entity_poly.type
_entity_poly.pdbx_seq_one_letter_code
_entity_poly.pdbx_strand_id
1 'polypeptide(L)' 'MDGGSGGPYTSRTAEEVFRDFRGRRAGMIKALTNDVEKFYQLCDPEKENLCLYGYPNETWEVTLPAEEVPPEIPEPA' A
#
# COMPACT_ATOMS: atom_id res chain seq x y z
N MET A 1 -32.26 4.37 10.38
CA MET A 1 -30.82 4.56 10.57
C MET A 1 -30.27 3.21 10.99
N ASP A 2 -29.89 2.42 10.00
CA ASP A 2 -29.37 1.07 10.18
C ASP A 2 -27.84 1.18 10.29
N GLY A 3 -27.30 0.72 11.41
CA GLY A 3 -25.89 0.90 11.77
C GLY A 3 -25.00 -0.07 10.99
N GLY A 4 -24.18 0.47 10.10
CA GLY A 4 -23.11 -0.26 9.43
C GLY A 4 -22.02 -0.64 10.43
N SER A 5 -21.88 -1.94 10.65
CA SER A 5 -20.88 -2.62 11.47
C SER A 5 -19.45 -2.26 11.05
N GLY A 6 -18.87 -1.25 11.69
CA GLY A 6 -17.42 -1.07 11.72
C GLY A 6 -16.79 -2.26 12.44
N GLY A 7 -15.95 -3.03 11.74
CA GLY A 7 -15.19 -4.13 12.33
C GLY A 7 -14.39 -3.66 13.55
N PRO A 8 -14.03 -4.59 14.46
CA PRO A 8 -13.34 -4.23 15.69
C PRO A 8 -12.06 -3.47 15.36
N TYR A 9 -11.94 -2.22 15.84
CA TYR A 9 -10.66 -1.55 15.97
C TYR A 9 -9.82 -2.39 16.94
N THR A 10 -9.12 -3.38 16.41
CA THR A 10 -8.12 -4.14 17.15
C THR A 10 -7.09 -3.12 17.60
N SER A 11 -6.97 -2.92 18.91
CA SER A 11 -5.86 -2.17 19.50
C SER A 11 -4.57 -2.86 19.06
N ARG A 12 -3.93 -2.36 18.00
CA ARG A 12 -2.70 -2.96 17.46
C ARG A 12 -1.58 -2.73 18.45
N THR A 13 -0.91 -3.80 18.85
CA THR A 13 0.34 -3.76 19.61
C THR A 13 1.45 -3.11 18.78
N ALA A 14 2.49 -2.62 19.44
CA ALA A 14 3.66 -2.06 18.74
C ALA A 14 4.31 -3.10 17.83
N GLU A 15 4.31 -4.37 18.26
CA GLU A 15 4.80 -5.50 17.51
C GLU A 15 4.00 -5.76 16.23
N GLU A 16 2.67 -5.65 16.29
CA GLU A 16 1.82 -5.80 15.11
C GLU A 16 2.01 -4.68 14.10
N VAL A 17 2.13 -3.43 14.57
CA VAL A 17 2.43 -2.28 13.72
C VAL A 17 3.81 -2.42 13.08
N PHE A 18 4.81 -2.84 13.85
CA PHE A 18 6.15 -3.04 13.32
C PHE A 18 6.21 -4.19 12.30
N ARG A 19 5.46 -5.28 12.53
CA ARG A 19 5.34 -6.38 11.56
C ARG A 19 4.72 -5.91 10.24
N ASP A 20 3.64 -5.13 10.32
CA ASP A 20 3.00 -4.52 9.13
C ASP A 20 3.99 -3.62 8.36
N PHE A 21 4.66 -2.71 9.06
CA PHE A 21 5.70 -1.85 8.48
C PHE A 21 6.79 -2.65 7.77
N ARG A 22 7.31 -3.70 8.43
CA ARG A 22 8.35 -4.57 7.87
C ARG A 22 7.89 -5.25 6.59
N GLY A 23 6.65 -5.74 6.56
CA GLY A 23 6.07 -6.37 5.38
C GLY A 23 5.97 -5.40 4.19
N ARG A 24 5.41 -4.21 4.43
CA ARG A 24 5.29 -3.17 3.39
C ARG A 24 6.65 -2.74 2.86
N ARG A 25 7.62 -2.52 3.76
CA ARG A 25 9.01 -2.18 3.39
C ARG A 25 9.66 -3.28 2.54
N ALA A 26 9.42 -4.55 2.84
CA ALA A 26 9.93 -5.66 2.03
C ALA A 26 9.37 -5.63 0.61
N GLY A 27 8.05 -5.38 0.47
CA GLY A 27 7.42 -5.20 -0.85
C GLY A 27 8.04 -4.05 -1.66
N MET A 28 8.24 -2.89 -1.03
CA MET A 28 8.89 -1.74 -1.68
C MET A 28 10.32 -2.03 -2.10
N ILE A 29 11.11 -2.67 -1.23
CA ILE A 29 12.49 -3.07 -1.57
C ILE A 29 12.47 -4.02 -2.75
N LYS A 30 11.56 -5.00 -2.78
CA LYS A 30 11.45 -5.94 -3.88
C LYS A 30 11.18 -5.21 -5.20
N ALA A 31 10.23 -4.27 -5.22
CA ALA A 31 9.91 -3.44 -6.39
C ALA A 31 11.14 -2.67 -6.91
N LEU A 32 11.89 -2.05 -5.99
CA LEU A 32 13.03 -1.18 -6.32
C LEU A 32 14.36 -1.93 -6.50
N THR A 33 14.36 -3.26 -6.40
CA THR A 33 15.58 -4.09 -6.55
C THR A 33 15.34 -5.27 -7.48
N ASN A 34 14.72 -6.33 -6.97
CA ASN A 34 14.55 -7.61 -7.65
C ASN A 34 13.60 -7.50 -8.84
N ASP A 35 12.55 -6.69 -8.70
CA ASP A 35 11.51 -6.53 -9.71
C ASP A 35 11.62 -5.17 -10.45
N VAL A 36 12.79 -4.54 -10.46
CA VAL A 36 12.97 -3.16 -10.96
C VAL A 36 12.54 -3.00 -12.43
N GLU A 37 12.78 -4.01 -13.27
CA GLU A 37 12.35 -3.99 -14.67
C GLU A 37 10.82 -3.99 -14.80
N LYS A 38 10.14 -4.84 -14.01
CA LYS A 38 8.67 -4.90 -13.97
C LYS A 38 8.10 -3.60 -13.42
N PHE A 39 8.70 -3.06 -12.36
CA PHE A 39 8.30 -1.78 -11.78
C PHE A 39 8.41 -0.66 -12.82
N TYR A 40 9.55 -0.56 -13.51
CA TYR A 40 9.78 0.45 -14.55
C TYR A 40 8.76 0.35 -15.69
N GLN A 41 8.42 -0.85 -16.15
CA GLN A 41 7.40 -1.06 -17.19
C GLN A 41 5.99 -0.63 -16.77
N LEU A 42 5.67 -0.69 -15.47
CA LEU A 42 4.36 -0.28 -14.95
C LEU A 42 4.28 1.24 -14.73
N CYS A 43 5.42 1.93 -14.60
CA CYS A 43 5.51 3.39 -14.49
C CYS A 43 5.37 4.07 -15.86
N ASP A 44 4.21 3.86 -16.49
CA ASP A 44 3.86 4.45 -17.79
C ASP A 44 3.73 5.99 -17.68
N PRO A 45 4.57 6.78 -18.38
CA PRO A 45 4.51 8.24 -18.34
C PRO A 45 3.21 8.83 -18.88
N GLU A 46 2.44 8.07 -19.68
CA GLU A 46 1.14 8.51 -20.19
C GLU A 46 0.02 8.38 -19.14
N LYS A 47 0.27 7.65 -18.04
CA LYS A 47 -0.65 7.53 -16.91
C LYS A 47 -0.25 8.52 -15.82
N GLU A 48 -1.08 9.53 -15.59
CA GLU A 48 -0.83 10.52 -14.54
C GLU A 48 -1.04 9.92 -13.14
N ASN A 49 -0.25 10.37 -12.16
CA ASN A 49 -0.43 10.10 -10.73
C ASN A 49 -0.33 8.63 -10.29
N LEU A 50 0.49 7.80 -10.94
CA LEU A 50 0.75 6.45 -10.44
C LEU A 50 1.53 6.46 -9.11
N CYS A 51 1.12 5.63 -8.16
CA CYS A 51 1.79 5.46 -6.87
C CYS A 51 2.28 4.01 -6.70
N LEU A 52 3.40 3.84 -6.00
CA LEU A 52 3.90 2.53 -5.57
C LEU A 52 3.38 2.21 -4.17
N TYR A 53 2.59 1.15 -4.05
CA TYR A 53 2.05 0.65 -2.78
C TYR A 53 2.79 -0.60 -2.33
N GLY A 54 3.18 -0.64 -1.05
CA GLY A 54 3.68 -1.84 -0.37
C GLY A 54 2.61 -2.43 0.55
N TYR A 55 2.46 -3.76 0.52
CA TYR A 55 1.45 -4.48 1.30
C TYR A 55 2.08 -5.32 2.44
N PRO A 56 1.33 -5.63 3.51
CA PRO A 56 1.86 -6.34 4.68
C PRO A 56 2.31 -7.78 4.39
N ASN A 57 1.85 -8.37 3.29
CA ASN A 57 2.24 -9.68 2.77
C ASN A 57 3.51 -9.63 1.88
N GLU A 58 4.27 -8.53 1.95
CA GLU A 58 5.53 -8.34 1.21
C GLU A 58 5.37 -8.23 -0.32
N THR A 59 4.15 -7.97 -0.80
CA THR A 59 3.90 -7.66 -2.21
C THR A 59 3.85 -6.15 -2.45
N TRP A 60 3.88 -5.77 -3.73
CA TRP A 60 3.81 -4.38 -4.16
C TRP A 60 2.90 -4.24 -5.39
N GLU A 61 2.39 -3.03 -5.61
CA GLU A 61 1.53 -2.68 -6.74
C GLU A 61 1.79 -1.25 -7.20
N VAL A 62 1.66 -1.00 -8.51
CA VAL A 62 1.62 0.33 -9.10
C VAL A 62 0.20 0.57 -9.58
N THR A 63 -0.50 1.51 -8.97
CA THR A 63 -1.88 1.85 -9.31
C THR A 63 -2.15 3.33 -9.03
N LEU A 64 -3.25 3.86 -9.57
CA LEU A 64 -3.73 5.20 -9.25
C LEU A 64 -4.09 5.28 -7.76
N PRO A 65 -3.90 6.43 -7.10
CA PRO A 65 -4.42 6.65 -5.77
C PRO A 65 -5.93 6.38 -5.73
N ALA A 66 -6.37 5.77 -4.64
CA ALA A 66 -7.78 5.45 -4.46
C ALA A 66 -8.62 6.73 -4.47
N GLU A 67 -9.67 6.77 -5.30
CA GLU A 67 -10.56 7.93 -5.41
C GLU A 67 -11.51 8.10 -4.20
N GLU A 68 -11.53 7.15 -3.26
CA GLU A 68 -12.47 7.17 -2.13
C GLU A 68 -12.05 8.17 -1.04
N VAL A 69 -12.96 9.12 -0.78
CA VAL A 69 -12.87 10.08 0.31
C VAL A 69 -13.78 9.60 1.46
N PRO A 70 -13.24 9.24 2.65
CA PRO A 70 -11.85 9.34 3.10
C PRO A 70 -11.04 8.03 2.85
N PRO A 71 -9.75 8.13 2.46
CA PRO A 71 -8.92 6.96 2.27
C PRO A 71 -8.59 6.27 3.60
N GLU A 72 -8.72 4.94 3.66
CA GLU A 72 -8.38 4.15 4.87
C GLU A 72 -6.87 4.14 5.20
N ILE A 73 -6.02 4.44 4.22
CA ILE A 73 -4.56 4.40 4.33
C ILE A 73 -4.00 5.76 3.88
N PRO A 74 -3.02 6.36 4.60
CA PRO A 74 -2.39 7.61 4.17
C PRO A 74 -1.77 7.48 2.77
N GLU A 75 -1.98 8.49 1.93
CA GLU A 75 -1.40 8.54 0.58
C GLU A 75 0.15 8.68 0.65
N PRO A 76 0.91 7.91 -0.16
CA PRO A 76 2.35 8.09 -0.30
C PRO A 76 2.71 9.34 -1.12
N ALA A 77 3.92 9.88 -0.89
CA ALA A 77 4.45 11.10 -1.53
C ALA A 77 5.16 10.84 -2.87
#